data_AF-A0A9X8CZ88-F1
#
_entry.id   AF-A0A9X8CZ88-F1
#
_cell.length_a   1.000
_cell.length_b   1.000
_cell.length_c   1.000
_cell.angle_alpha   90.00
_cell.angle_beta   90.00
_cell.angle_gamma   90.00
#
_symmetry.space_group_name_H-M   'P 1'
#
loop_
_entity.id
_entity.type
_entity.pdbx_description
1 polymer ?
#
loop_
_entity_poly.entity_id
_entity_poly.type
_entity_poly.pdbx_seq_one_letter_code
_entity_poly.pdbx_strand_id
1 'polypeptide(L)'
;MGSYGETEFVRCKMRWTNVVSETRHTIIDCEFSDVDCGVSEDGGGSEMLIERSKLIGKFDMRPATLLSLTIRDTVLENLDLSNATVKGDVLMERVKGGYINAYVKEAKSLIVRNSQIYGKGKKTFEAYAGGIHLIEIDSVIFGGDVSTEPVTIAGGTGADLNNVRARVNDSIIIRKSKVPHLRTRHIHTSLYQLQDCELDSLDLSNSRIAKMAISGNTISRSVDFTNTRVKESKVQALAKGQAKLDGSNVKAH
;
A
#
# COMPACT_ATOMS: atom_id res chain seq x y z
N MET A 1 18.55 19.25 9.00
CA MET A 1 19.90 18.87 8.54
C MET A 1 19.77 18.32 7.13
N GLY A 2 20.63 18.74 6.21
CA GLY A 2 20.48 18.30 4.83
C GLY A 2 21.51 18.87 3.88
N SER A 3 21.40 18.46 2.61
CA SER A 3 22.24 18.92 1.51
C SER A 3 21.40 19.00 0.24
N TYR A 4 21.75 19.93 -0.66
CA TYR A 4 21.25 19.98 -2.03
C TYR A 4 21.78 18.81 -2.89
N GLY A 5 22.77 18.06 -2.39
CA GLY A 5 23.33 16.89 -3.06
C GLY A 5 22.87 15.57 -2.44
N GLU A 6 23.84 14.71 -2.14
CA GLU A 6 23.62 13.44 -1.44
C GLU A 6 23.78 13.63 0.07
N THR A 7 22.96 12.92 0.85
CA THR A 7 23.08 12.83 2.31
C THR A 7 23.12 11.38 2.76
N GLU A 8 24.00 11.11 3.71
CA GLU A 8 24.14 9.81 4.34
C GLU A 8 24.13 9.98 5.86
N PHE A 9 23.24 9.25 6.51
CA PHE A 9 23.10 9.17 7.95
C PHE A 9 23.36 7.73 8.39
N VAL A 10 24.44 7.50 9.15
CA VAL A 10 24.86 6.15 9.55
C VAL A 10 25.04 6.08 11.07
N ARG A 11 24.45 5.05 11.70
CA ARG A 11 24.61 4.78 13.15
C ARG A 11 24.33 6.00 14.02
N CYS A 12 23.20 6.64 13.76
CA CYS A 12 22.88 7.95 14.28
C CYS A 12 21.58 7.94 15.10
N LYS A 13 21.42 8.94 15.96
CA LYS A 13 20.18 9.15 16.71
C LYS A 13 19.69 10.57 16.50
N MET A 14 18.43 10.72 16.10
CA MET A 14 17.82 12.02 15.84
C MET A 14 16.40 12.06 16.41
N ARG A 15 16.01 13.23 16.93
CA ARG A 15 14.68 13.43 17.50
C ARG A 15 14.21 14.85 17.21
N TRP A 16 12.93 15.01 16.84
CA TRP A 16 12.29 16.31 16.61
C TRP A 16 13.11 17.19 15.64
N THR A 17 13.43 16.63 14.49
CA THR A 17 14.27 17.32 13.50
C THR A 17 13.75 17.10 12.09
N ASN A 18 14.16 17.98 11.20
CA ASN A 18 13.88 17.87 9.78
C ASN A 18 15.14 17.36 9.08
N VAL A 19 15.01 16.34 8.26
CA VAL A 19 16.08 15.84 7.37
C VAL A 19 15.71 16.14 5.92
N VAL A 20 16.65 16.70 5.16
CA VAL A 20 16.41 17.14 3.77
C VAL A 20 17.52 16.63 2.87
N SER A 21 17.14 16.10 1.70
CA SER A 21 18.07 15.74 0.63
C SER A 21 17.40 15.92 -0.72
N GLU A 22 18.17 16.23 -1.75
CA GLU A 22 17.62 16.52 -3.08
C GLU A 22 18.07 15.55 -4.18
N THR A 23 19.18 14.82 -4.00
CA THR A 23 19.66 13.84 -5.00
C THR A 23 19.60 12.39 -4.49
N ARG A 24 20.19 12.12 -3.32
CA ARG A 24 20.17 10.80 -2.68
C ARG A 24 20.09 10.94 -1.17
N HIS A 25 19.29 10.10 -0.51
CA HIS A 25 19.10 10.10 0.93
C HIS A 25 19.25 8.68 1.47
N THR A 26 20.32 8.45 2.22
CA THR A 26 20.64 7.15 2.79
C THR A 26 20.58 7.22 4.31
N ILE A 27 19.75 6.38 4.93
CA ILE A 27 19.59 6.28 6.39
C ILE A 27 19.85 4.83 6.79
N ILE A 28 20.96 4.59 7.48
CA ILE A 28 21.44 3.23 7.80
C ILE A 28 21.74 3.10 9.28
N ASP A 29 21.20 2.06 9.91
CA ASP A 29 21.45 1.74 11.32
C ASP A 29 21.13 2.93 12.28
N CYS A 30 20.15 3.78 11.93
CA CYS A 30 19.79 4.96 12.71
C CYS A 30 18.50 4.78 13.53
N GLU A 31 18.35 5.60 14.57
CA GLU A 31 17.16 5.70 15.41
C GLU A 31 16.60 7.12 15.31
N PHE A 32 15.51 7.28 14.56
CA PHE A 32 14.84 8.55 14.33
C PHE A 32 13.52 8.58 15.08
N SER A 33 13.24 9.68 15.78
CA SER A 33 12.00 9.87 16.54
C SER A 33 11.32 11.17 16.12
N ASP A 34 10.09 11.08 15.61
CA ASP A 34 9.29 12.24 15.18
C ASP A 34 10.07 13.15 14.22
N VAL A 35 10.35 12.62 13.03
CA VAL A 35 11.16 13.28 12.00
C VAL A 35 10.30 13.66 10.81
N ASP A 36 10.52 14.88 10.31
CA ASP A 36 10.02 15.34 9.02
C ASP A 36 11.13 15.14 7.98
N CYS A 37 10.88 14.30 6.99
CA CYS A 37 11.81 13.97 5.93
C CYS A 37 11.35 14.62 4.62
N GLY A 38 11.73 15.88 4.46
CA GLY A 38 11.42 16.67 3.27
C GLY A 38 12.31 16.30 2.10
N VAL A 39 11.71 16.02 0.94
CA VAL A 39 12.43 15.82 -0.32
C VAL A 39 11.83 16.76 -1.36
N SER A 40 12.60 17.78 -1.75
CA SER A 40 12.15 18.82 -2.69
C SER A 40 12.07 18.32 -4.13
N GLU A 41 11.21 18.95 -4.92
CA GLU A 41 11.20 18.80 -6.37
C GLU A 41 12.30 19.60 -7.08
N ASP A 42 12.90 20.60 -6.40
CA ASP A 42 13.87 21.53 -6.99
C ASP A 42 15.10 20.81 -7.56
N GLY A 43 15.57 19.77 -6.88
CA GLY A 43 16.67 18.90 -7.35
C GLY A 43 16.23 17.74 -8.26
N GLY A 44 14.95 17.70 -8.67
CA GLY A 44 14.39 16.62 -9.48
C GLY A 44 13.92 15.39 -8.68
N GLY A 45 14.10 15.42 -7.36
CA GLY A 45 13.72 14.39 -6.39
C GLY A 45 14.87 13.47 -5.99
N SER A 46 14.71 12.77 -4.86
CA SER A 46 15.78 11.93 -4.28
C SER A 46 15.54 10.44 -4.46
N GLU A 47 16.62 9.68 -4.72
CA GLU A 47 16.66 8.24 -4.42
C GLU A 47 16.75 8.07 -2.90
N MET A 48 15.88 7.26 -2.29
CA MET A 48 15.89 7.08 -0.84
C MET A 48 16.06 5.62 -0.43
N LEU A 49 17.02 5.39 0.47
CA LEU A 49 17.28 4.11 1.11
C LEU A 49 17.23 4.27 2.62
N ILE A 50 16.36 3.50 3.28
CA ILE A 50 16.31 3.35 4.72
C ILE A 50 16.55 1.87 5.04
N GLU A 51 17.60 1.57 5.80
CA GLU A 51 17.98 0.20 6.11
C GLU A 51 18.36 0.01 7.58
N ARG A 52 17.98 -1.13 8.16
CA ARG A 52 18.34 -1.54 9.54
C ARG A 52 18.05 -0.47 10.61
N SER A 53 17.03 0.35 10.40
CA SER A 53 16.77 1.53 11.23
C SER A 53 15.54 1.36 12.13
N LYS A 54 15.35 2.31 13.04
CA LYS A 54 14.15 2.44 13.89
C LYS A 54 13.56 3.82 13.72
N LEU A 55 12.35 3.89 13.17
CA LEU A 55 11.59 5.12 12.94
C LEU A 55 10.42 5.17 13.94
N ILE A 56 10.65 5.83 15.07
CA ILE A 56 9.74 5.92 16.22
C ILE A 56 8.85 7.16 16.07
N GLY A 57 7.60 7.07 16.50
CA GLY A 57 6.67 8.19 16.34
C GLY A 57 6.26 8.37 14.89
N LYS A 58 6.27 9.62 14.41
CA LYS A 58 5.92 9.96 13.02
C LYS A 58 7.16 10.10 12.14
N PHE A 59 7.15 9.46 10.98
CA PHE A 59 8.07 9.72 9.89
C PHE A 59 7.27 10.34 8.73
N ASP A 60 7.29 11.66 8.65
CA ASP A 60 6.51 12.42 7.66
C ASP A 60 7.32 12.61 6.37
N MET A 61 6.73 12.31 5.22
CA MET A 61 7.32 12.52 3.89
C MET A 61 6.32 13.25 2.98
N ARG A 62 5.59 14.22 3.53
CA ARG A 62 4.49 14.89 2.81
C ARG A 62 4.69 16.39 2.62
N PRO A 63 4.49 16.90 1.40
CA PRO A 63 4.71 16.18 0.15
C PRO A 63 6.20 15.85 -0.03
N ALA A 64 6.53 14.80 -0.78
CA ALA A 64 7.89 14.48 -1.16
C ALA A 64 7.96 14.12 -2.65
N THR A 65 9.04 14.51 -3.31
CA THR A 65 9.33 14.11 -4.70
C THR A 65 10.49 13.11 -4.70
N LEU A 66 10.21 11.86 -4.98
CA LEU A 66 11.15 10.75 -4.89
C LEU A 66 11.42 10.17 -6.28
N LEU A 67 12.67 9.79 -6.53
CA LEU A 67 13.02 8.92 -7.65
C LEU A 67 12.66 7.47 -7.33
N SER A 68 12.94 7.05 -6.10
CA SER A 68 12.56 5.75 -5.55
C SER A 68 12.60 5.78 -4.02
N LEU A 69 11.92 4.83 -3.38
CA LEU A 69 11.98 4.63 -1.93
C LEU A 69 12.16 3.15 -1.61
N THR A 70 13.24 2.81 -0.93
CA THR A 70 13.47 1.47 -0.37
C THR A 70 13.56 1.56 1.14
N ILE A 71 12.70 0.81 1.84
CA ILE A 71 12.76 0.62 3.29
C ILE A 71 12.95 -0.86 3.58
N ARG A 72 14.01 -1.20 4.31
CA ARG A 72 14.38 -2.59 4.53
C ARG A 72 14.89 -2.85 5.94
N ASP A 73 14.57 -4.03 6.49
CA ASP A 73 15.08 -4.49 7.79
C ASP A 73 14.82 -3.46 8.91
N THR A 74 13.71 -2.73 8.82
CA THR A 74 13.46 -1.51 9.58
C THR A 74 12.20 -1.65 10.42
N VAL A 75 12.23 -1.09 11.63
CA VAL A 75 11.03 -0.90 12.46
C VAL A 75 10.50 0.51 12.20
N LEU A 76 9.21 0.64 11.87
CA LEU A 76 8.56 1.93 11.70
C LEU A 76 7.24 1.98 12.47
N GLU A 77 6.94 3.08 13.16
CA GLU A 77 5.65 3.23 13.85
C GLU A 77 4.56 3.88 13.00
N ASN A 78 4.92 4.93 12.27
CA ASN A 78 4.02 5.66 11.40
C ASN A 78 4.80 6.25 10.24
N LEU A 79 4.50 5.81 9.03
CA LEU A 79 5.02 6.38 7.79
C LEU A 79 3.90 7.05 7.03
N ASP A 80 4.10 8.31 6.66
CA ASP A 80 3.14 9.04 5.86
C ASP A 80 3.74 9.53 4.53
N LEU A 81 3.26 8.94 3.43
CA LEU A 81 3.63 9.28 2.05
C LEU A 81 2.46 9.96 1.31
N SER A 82 1.42 10.40 2.02
CA SER A 82 0.26 10.97 1.32
C SER A 82 0.63 12.23 0.51
N ASN A 83 0.18 12.24 -0.75
CA ASN A 83 0.54 13.24 -1.77
C ASN A 83 2.03 13.25 -2.20
N ALA A 84 2.85 12.27 -1.82
CA ALA A 84 4.18 12.12 -2.39
C ALA A 84 4.11 11.70 -3.87
N THR A 85 5.08 12.12 -4.66
CA THR A 85 5.27 11.73 -6.06
C THR A 85 6.50 10.83 -6.14
N VAL A 86 6.34 9.58 -6.57
CA VAL A 86 7.46 8.64 -6.71
C VAL A 86 7.60 8.28 -8.18
N LYS A 87 8.66 8.74 -8.86
CA LYS A 87 8.84 8.46 -10.29
C LYS A 87 9.05 6.98 -10.58
N GLY A 88 9.72 6.29 -9.65
CA GLY A 88 10.01 4.87 -9.71
C GLY A 88 9.23 4.05 -8.69
N ASP A 89 9.95 3.17 -8.01
CA ASP A 89 9.39 2.11 -7.19
C ASP A 89 9.44 2.47 -5.68
N VAL A 90 8.41 2.06 -4.95
CA VAL A 90 8.37 2.01 -3.49
C VAL A 90 8.48 0.55 -3.05
N LEU A 91 9.56 0.20 -2.37
CA LEU A 91 9.82 -1.13 -1.84
C LEU A 91 9.89 -1.09 -0.30
N MET A 92 9.08 -1.92 0.35
CA MET A 92 9.15 -2.19 1.77
C MET A 92 9.38 -3.68 1.99
N GLU A 93 10.49 -4.05 2.62
CA GLU A 93 10.90 -5.44 2.77
C GLU A 93 11.41 -5.74 4.17
N ARG A 94 10.92 -6.83 4.80
CA ARG A 94 11.32 -7.18 6.18
C ARG A 94 11.11 -6.02 7.15
N VAL A 95 9.99 -5.33 6.98
CA VAL A 95 9.58 -4.20 7.81
C VAL A 95 8.66 -4.70 8.92
N LYS A 96 8.90 -4.21 10.13
CA LYS A 96 7.94 -4.29 11.24
C LYS A 96 7.31 -2.93 11.43
N GLY A 97 6.10 -2.76 10.92
CA GLY A 97 5.40 -1.48 10.81
C GLY A 97 4.22 -1.31 11.75
N GLY A 98 3.94 -0.06 12.13
CA GLY A 98 2.66 0.39 12.65
C GLY A 98 1.74 0.81 11.50
N TYR A 99 1.31 2.07 11.46
CA TYR A 99 0.49 2.60 10.35
C TYR A 99 1.35 3.01 9.15
N ILE A 100 0.93 2.64 7.94
CA ILE A 100 1.54 3.09 6.69
C ILE A 100 0.48 3.74 5.81
N ASN A 101 0.66 5.02 5.54
CA ASN A 101 -0.14 5.76 4.57
C ASN A 101 0.63 5.87 3.24
N ALA A 102 0.44 4.90 2.34
CA ALA A 102 1.03 4.88 1.00
C ALA A 102 0.09 5.49 -0.06
N TYR A 103 -0.70 6.50 0.31
CA TYR A 103 -1.60 7.24 -0.58
C TYR A 103 -0.83 8.27 -1.43
N VAL A 104 0.16 7.79 -2.19
CA VAL A 104 0.99 8.59 -3.10
C VAL A 104 0.15 9.12 -4.26
N LYS A 105 0.55 10.26 -4.81
CA LYS A 105 -0.05 10.84 -6.02
C LYS A 105 0.21 9.97 -7.24
N GLU A 106 1.45 9.51 -7.38
CA GLU A 106 1.87 8.58 -8.43
C GLU A 106 3.04 7.69 -7.97
N ALA A 107 3.06 6.44 -8.46
CA ALA A 107 4.21 5.54 -8.38
C ALA A 107 4.20 4.48 -9.49
N LYS A 108 5.38 4.05 -9.93
CA LYS A 108 5.50 2.90 -10.82
C LYS A 108 5.11 1.62 -10.11
N SER A 109 5.59 1.41 -8.88
CA SER A 109 5.13 0.29 -8.06
C SER A 109 5.15 0.60 -6.57
N LEU A 110 4.30 -0.13 -5.84
CA LEU A 110 4.30 -0.24 -4.40
C LEU A 110 4.38 -1.73 -4.05
N ILE A 111 5.53 -2.15 -3.52
CA ILE A 111 5.82 -3.54 -3.19
C ILE A 111 6.06 -3.63 -1.68
N VAL A 112 5.24 -4.43 -1.00
CA VAL A 112 5.42 -4.75 0.42
C VAL A 112 5.61 -6.25 0.55
N ARG A 113 6.75 -6.70 1.08
CA ARG A 113 7.02 -8.14 1.20
C ARG A 113 7.72 -8.56 2.48
N ASN A 114 7.47 -9.80 2.88
CA ASN A 114 8.10 -10.42 4.06
C ASN A 114 8.01 -9.54 5.32
N SER A 115 6.85 -8.89 5.54
CA SER A 115 6.70 -7.80 6.51
C SER A 115 5.55 -8.05 7.48
N GLN A 116 5.53 -7.31 8.59
CA GLN A 116 4.49 -7.35 9.61
C GLN A 116 4.01 -5.93 9.90
N ILE A 117 2.77 -5.61 9.52
CA ILE A 117 2.20 -4.25 9.63
C ILE A 117 1.03 -4.29 10.60
N TYR A 118 1.28 -3.94 11.86
CA TYR A 118 0.31 -4.10 12.95
C TYR A 118 -0.69 -2.95 13.08
N GLY A 119 -0.44 -1.83 12.41
CA GLY A 119 -1.24 -0.61 12.54
C GLY A 119 -0.90 0.21 13.79
N LYS A 120 -1.56 1.38 13.89
CA LYS A 120 -1.46 2.30 15.03
C LYS A 120 -2.85 2.87 15.32
N GLY A 121 -3.38 2.57 16.51
CA GLY A 121 -4.79 2.84 16.83
C GLY A 121 -5.71 2.02 15.93
N LYS A 122 -6.64 2.68 15.23
CA LYS A 122 -7.55 2.01 14.28
C LYS A 122 -6.94 1.81 12.89
N LYS A 123 -5.89 2.54 12.53
CA LYS A 123 -5.38 2.58 11.15
C LYS A 123 -4.28 1.55 10.95
N THR A 124 -4.27 0.91 9.77
CA THR A 124 -3.27 -0.12 9.45
C THR A 124 -2.47 0.21 8.20
N PHE A 125 -3.12 0.23 7.03
CA PHE A 125 -2.44 0.42 5.76
C PHE A 125 -3.40 1.01 4.71
N GLU A 126 -2.91 1.98 3.94
CA GLU A 126 -3.67 2.60 2.86
C GLU A 126 -2.81 2.78 1.61
N ALA A 127 -3.36 2.50 0.43
CA ALA A 127 -2.73 2.75 -0.86
C ALA A 127 -3.72 3.28 -1.91
N TYR A 128 -3.23 4.16 -2.79
CA TYR A 128 -4.03 4.76 -3.85
C TYR A 128 -3.83 4.04 -5.19
N ALA A 129 -4.74 3.14 -5.54
CA ALA A 129 -4.71 2.44 -6.82
C ALA A 129 -4.91 3.38 -8.03
N GLY A 130 -5.44 4.58 -7.84
CA GLY A 130 -5.62 5.54 -8.93
C GLY A 130 -4.33 6.22 -9.40
N GLY A 131 -3.21 6.07 -8.67
CA GLY A 131 -1.92 6.66 -8.99
C GLY A 131 -0.78 5.65 -9.15
N ILE A 132 -1.02 4.37 -8.83
CA ILE A 132 0.04 3.36 -8.78
C ILE A 132 -0.19 2.31 -9.87
N HIS A 133 0.82 2.05 -10.71
CA HIS A 133 0.70 1.05 -11.79
C HIS A 133 0.67 -0.38 -11.25
N LEU A 134 1.58 -0.74 -10.35
CA LEU A 134 1.66 -2.07 -9.73
C LEU A 134 1.59 -1.96 -8.21
N ILE A 135 0.65 -2.68 -7.59
CA ILE A 135 0.64 -2.89 -6.14
C ILE A 135 0.85 -4.38 -5.87
N GLU A 136 1.92 -4.72 -5.15
CA GLU A 136 2.25 -6.08 -4.76
C GLU A 136 2.38 -6.19 -3.24
N ILE A 137 1.67 -7.16 -2.66
CA ILE A 137 1.77 -7.54 -1.25
C ILE A 137 2.05 -9.03 -1.20
N ASP A 138 3.22 -9.43 -0.73
CA ASP A 138 3.62 -10.85 -0.68
C ASP A 138 4.18 -11.23 0.70
N SER A 139 3.61 -12.26 1.32
CA SER A 139 4.10 -12.78 2.59
C SER A 139 4.09 -11.70 3.68
N VAL A 140 2.97 -10.98 3.78
CA VAL A 140 2.75 -9.89 4.75
C VAL A 140 1.68 -10.28 5.77
N ILE A 141 1.93 -9.99 7.03
CA ILE A 141 0.94 -10.12 8.11
C ILE A 141 0.48 -8.74 8.50
N PHE A 142 -0.80 -8.45 8.25
CA PHE A 142 -1.45 -7.25 8.78
C PHE A 142 -2.11 -7.57 10.11
N GLY A 143 -1.87 -6.69 11.08
CA GLY A 143 -2.59 -6.70 12.35
C GLY A 143 -4.01 -6.19 12.19
N GLY A 144 -4.77 -6.34 13.27
CA GLY A 144 -6.12 -5.81 13.37
C GLY A 144 -7.15 -6.87 13.75
N ASP A 145 -8.24 -6.36 14.30
CA ASP A 145 -9.46 -7.11 14.63
C ASP A 145 -10.67 -6.38 14.04
N VAL A 146 -11.88 -6.81 14.44
CA VAL A 146 -13.15 -6.22 13.97
C VAL A 146 -13.33 -4.74 14.31
N SER A 147 -12.55 -4.18 15.23
CA SER A 147 -12.57 -2.78 15.62
C SER A 147 -11.56 -1.91 14.85
N THR A 148 -10.68 -2.54 14.07
CA THR A 148 -9.67 -1.85 13.25
C THR A 148 -10.21 -1.51 11.86
N GLU A 149 -9.71 -0.40 11.31
CA GLU A 149 -9.96 -0.05 9.92
C GLU A 149 -9.29 -1.07 8.99
N PRO A 150 -9.93 -1.41 7.87
CA PRO A 150 -9.37 -2.39 6.96
C PRO A 150 -8.11 -1.86 6.26
N VAL A 151 -7.25 -2.79 5.89
CA VAL A 151 -6.21 -2.57 4.88
C VAL A 151 -6.90 -2.13 3.60
N THR A 152 -6.61 -0.91 3.15
CA THR A 152 -7.36 -0.26 2.07
C THR A 152 -6.49 -0.02 0.85
N ILE A 153 -6.93 -0.49 -0.31
CA ILE A 153 -6.33 -0.21 -1.62
C ILE A 153 -7.46 0.28 -2.54
N ALA A 154 -7.54 1.58 -2.81
CA ALA A 154 -8.73 2.16 -3.44
C ALA A 154 -8.43 3.33 -4.38
N GLY A 155 -9.45 3.85 -5.06
CA GLY A 155 -9.41 5.16 -5.72
C GLY A 155 -9.20 5.17 -7.25
N GLY A 156 -9.36 4.03 -7.91
CA GLY A 156 -9.19 3.89 -9.37
C GLY A 156 -10.42 4.25 -10.23
N THR A 157 -11.65 4.12 -9.73
CA THR A 157 -12.86 4.40 -10.55
C THR A 157 -13.39 5.82 -10.44
N GLY A 158 -13.21 6.47 -9.28
CA GLY A 158 -13.99 7.64 -8.89
C GLY A 158 -15.35 7.28 -8.28
N ALA A 159 -16.11 8.30 -7.88
CA ALA A 159 -17.42 8.16 -7.23
C ALA A 159 -18.56 7.86 -8.23
N ASP A 160 -18.46 8.35 -9.47
CA ASP A 160 -19.43 8.11 -10.53
C ASP A 160 -19.01 6.90 -11.38
N LEU A 161 -19.78 5.81 -11.26
CA LEU A 161 -19.53 4.56 -11.99
C LEU A 161 -19.96 4.58 -13.45
N ASN A 162 -20.69 5.62 -13.89
CA ASN A 162 -21.02 5.85 -15.29
C ASN A 162 -19.90 6.59 -16.02
N ASN A 163 -19.11 7.39 -15.28
CA ASN A 163 -17.97 8.17 -15.78
C ASN A 163 -16.67 7.74 -15.09
N VAL A 164 -16.32 6.47 -15.28
CA VAL A 164 -15.13 5.88 -14.65
C VAL A 164 -13.87 6.60 -15.12
N ARG A 165 -12.98 6.94 -14.17
CA ARG A 165 -11.66 7.50 -14.46
C ARG A 165 -10.83 6.59 -15.38
N ALA A 166 -9.92 7.20 -16.13
CA ALA A 166 -8.93 6.48 -16.92
C ALA A 166 -8.15 5.50 -16.04
N ARG A 167 -7.93 4.29 -16.56
CA ARG A 167 -7.21 3.24 -15.84
C ARG A 167 -5.72 3.59 -15.78
N VAL A 168 -5.20 3.73 -14.56
CA VAL A 168 -3.76 3.87 -14.29
C VAL A 168 -3.15 2.54 -13.83
N ASN A 169 -3.85 1.81 -12.96
CA ASN A 169 -3.32 0.58 -12.38
C ASN A 169 -3.36 -0.59 -13.37
N ASP A 170 -2.21 -1.22 -13.55
CA ASP A 170 -2.05 -2.42 -14.35
C ASP A 170 -2.29 -3.67 -13.52
N SER A 171 -1.86 -3.69 -12.26
CA SER A 171 -1.97 -4.87 -11.42
C SER A 171 -2.09 -4.56 -9.93
N ILE A 172 -2.96 -5.30 -9.26
CA ILE A 172 -3.00 -5.47 -7.81
C ILE A 172 -2.85 -6.96 -7.52
N ILE A 173 -1.79 -7.30 -6.80
CA ILE A 173 -1.39 -8.67 -6.54
C ILE A 173 -1.16 -8.81 -5.04
N ILE A 174 -1.91 -9.71 -4.40
CA ILE A 174 -1.80 -9.98 -2.97
C ILE A 174 -1.66 -11.50 -2.80
N ARG A 175 -0.55 -11.94 -2.22
CA ARG A 175 -0.24 -13.37 -2.07
C ARG A 175 0.28 -13.73 -0.69
N LYS A 176 0.00 -14.96 -0.25
CA LYS A 176 0.62 -15.57 0.96
C LYS A 176 0.52 -14.70 2.21
N SER A 177 -0.54 -13.90 2.32
CA SER A 177 -0.65 -12.82 3.29
C SER A 177 -1.84 -13.02 4.21
N LYS A 178 -1.72 -12.55 5.46
CA LYS A 178 -2.82 -12.48 6.42
C LYS A 178 -3.34 -11.06 6.44
N VAL A 179 -4.58 -10.86 6.01
CA VAL A 179 -5.22 -9.55 5.89
C VAL A 179 -6.63 -9.64 6.48
N PRO A 180 -6.83 -9.37 7.78
CA PRO A 180 -8.12 -9.61 8.44
C PRO A 180 -9.28 -8.95 7.68
N HIS A 181 -9.17 -7.66 7.39
CA HIS A 181 -10.16 -6.94 6.59
C HIS A 181 -9.46 -6.26 5.42
N LEU A 182 -9.71 -6.74 4.20
CA LEU A 182 -9.17 -6.15 2.98
C LEU A 182 -10.26 -5.39 2.23
N ARG A 183 -10.05 -4.09 2.06
CA ARG A 183 -10.91 -3.20 1.29
C ARG A 183 -10.21 -2.75 0.01
N THR A 184 -10.50 -3.44 -1.07
CA THR A 184 -10.03 -3.18 -2.44
C THR A 184 -11.14 -2.61 -3.33
N ARG A 185 -11.89 -1.63 -2.84
CA ARG A 185 -13.07 -1.06 -3.51
C ARG A 185 -12.75 0.09 -4.45
N HIS A 186 -13.64 0.37 -5.40
CA HIS A 186 -13.49 1.48 -6.36
C HIS A 186 -12.14 1.43 -7.12
N ILE A 187 -11.67 0.23 -7.49
CA ILE A 187 -10.43 0.07 -8.27
C ILE A 187 -10.75 -0.07 -9.76
N HIS A 188 -9.88 0.47 -10.61
CA HIS A 188 -9.90 0.25 -12.05
C HIS A 188 -8.55 -0.35 -12.43
N THR A 189 -8.50 -1.66 -12.71
CA THR A 189 -7.24 -2.39 -12.92
C THR A 189 -7.30 -3.41 -14.07
N SER A 190 -6.16 -3.70 -14.68
CA SER A 190 -6.06 -4.77 -15.68
C SER A 190 -6.06 -6.15 -15.02
N LEU A 191 -5.36 -6.32 -13.90
CA LEU A 191 -5.26 -7.59 -13.18
C LEU A 191 -5.49 -7.39 -11.69
N TYR A 192 -6.43 -8.16 -11.14
CA TYR A 192 -6.55 -8.36 -9.71
C TYR A 192 -6.27 -9.82 -9.37
N GLN A 193 -5.26 -10.07 -8.54
CA GLN A 193 -4.90 -11.40 -8.06
C GLN A 193 -4.87 -11.43 -6.53
N LEU A 194 -5.67 -12.32 -5.94
CA LEU A 194 -5.64 -12.63 -4.51
C LEU A 194 -5.42 -14.13 -4.34
N GLN A 195 -4.28 -14.51 -3.78
CA GLN A 195 -3.85 -15.91 -3.75
C GLN A 195 -3.24 -16.35 -2.42
N ASP A 196 -3.67 -17.51 -1.92
CA ASP A 196 -3.09 -18.14 -0.73
C ASP A 196 -3.10 -17.21 0.51
N CYS A 197 -4.14 -16.39 0.66
CA CYS A 197 -4.29 -15.43 1.76
C CYS A 197 -5.30 -15.89 2.81
N GLU A 198 -5.17 -15.37 4.02
CA GLU A 198 -6.13 -15.53 5.13
C GLU A 198 -6.83 -14.19 5.40
N LEU A 199 -8.16 -14.15 5.27
CA LEU A 199 -8.97 -12.96 5.49
C LEU A 199 -10.25 -13.28 6.26
N ASP A 200 -10.77 -12.31 7.01
CA ASP A 200 -12.16 -12.34 7.48
C ASP A 200 -13.11 -11.84 6.38
N SER A 201 -12.75 -10.74 5.73
CA SER A 201 -13.61 -10.12 4.72
C SER A 201 -12.82 -9.49 3.58
N LEU A 202 -13.37 -9.62 2.37
CA LEU A 202 -12.89 -8.95 1.16
C LEU A 202 -13.98 -8.02 0.60
N ASP A 203 -13.65 -6.76 0.38
CA ASP A 203 -14.50 -5.79 -0.33
C ASP A 203 -13.85 -5.40 -1.66
N LEU A 204 -14.50 -5.77 -2.78
CA LEU A 204 -14.13 -5.40 -4.14
C LEU A 204 -15.18 -4.51 -4.80
N SER A 205 -16.14 -4.00 -4.03
CA SER A 205 -17.30 -3.28 -4.54
C SER A 205 -16.93 -2.09 -5.43
N ASN A 206 -17.82 -1.79 -6.37
CA ASN A 206 -17.73 -0.64 -7.27
C ASN A 206 -16.49 -0.64 -8.18
N SER A 207 -15.93 -1.80 -8.47
CA SER A 207 -14.67 -1.92 -9.22
C SER A 207 -14.86 -2.24 -10.70
N ARG A 208 -13.82 -1.99 -11.49
CA ARG A 208 -13.68 -2.31 -12.92
C ARG A 208 -12.40 -3.09 -13.12
N ILE A 209 -12.50 -4.38 -13.46
CA ILE A 209 -11.35 -5.29 -13.49
C ILE A 209 -11.33 -6.01 -14.84
N ALA A 210 -10.21 -5.98 -15.56
CA ALA A 210 -10.14 -6.76 -16.81
C ALA A 210 -10.03 -8.26 -16.51
N LYS A 211 -9.08 -8.66 -15.68
CA LYS A 211 -8.86 -10.06 -15.27
C LYS A 211 -8.83 -10.19 -13.76
N MET A 212 -9.66 -11.05 -13.19
CA MET A 212 -9.73 -11.31 -11.75
C MET A 212 -9.43 -12.77 -11.46
N ALA A 213 -8.48 -13.03 -10.56
CA ALA A 213 -8.13 -14.35 -10.06
C ALA A 213 -8.13 -14.35 -8.53
N ILE A 214 -9.02 -15.13 -7.91
CA ILE A 214 -9.12 -15.30 -6.46
C ILE A 214 -9.06 -16.80 -6.19
N SER A 215 -7.96 -17.28 -5.60
CA SER A 215 -7.72 -18.74 -5.45
C SER A 215 -6.90 -19.08 -4.21
N GLY A 216 -7.19 -20.23 -3.58
CA GLY A 216 -6.40 -20.74 -2.45
C GLY A 216 -6.55 -19.93 -1.16
N ASN A 217 -7.49 -18.99 -1.08
CA ASN A 217 -7.68 -18.15 0.08
C ASN A 217 -8.60 -18.81 1.12
N THR A 218 -8.33 -18.54 2.39
CA THR A 218 -9.30 -18.76 3.47
C THR A 218 -10.03 -17.44 3.73
N ILE A 219 -11.33 -17.38 3.46
CA ILE A 219 -12.17 -16.20 3.73
C ILE A 219 -13.22 -16.62 4.75
N SER A 220 -13.21 -16.04 5.95
CA SER A 220 -14.01 -16.55 7.07
C SER A 220 -15.46 -16.04 7.07
N ARG A 221 -15.74 -14.82 6.60
CA ARG A 221 -17.07 -14.20 6.70
C ARG A 221 -17.70 -13.82 5.37
N SER A 222 -17.09 -12.90 4.61
CA SER A 222 -17.80 -12.30 3.48
C SER A 222 -16.90 -11.80 2.36
N VAL A 223 -17.46 -11.81 1.16
CA VAL A 223 -16.91 -11.17 -0.04
C VAL A 223 -17.95 -10.25 -0.63
N ASP A 224 -17.59 -8.99 -0.88
CA ASP A 224 -18.47 -8.00 -1.50
C ASP A 224 -18.02 -7.67 -2.92
N PHE A 225 -18.82 -8.06 -3.92
CA PHE A 225 -18.62 -7.71 -5.33
C PHE A 225 -19.70 -6.74 -5.84
N THR A 226 -20.44 -6.05 -4.97
CA THR A 226 -21.51 -5.14 -5.37
C THR A 226 -21.04 -4.15 -6.43
N ASN A 227 -21.79 -3.95 -7.51
CA ASN A 227 -21.46 -3.08 -8.65
C ASN A 227 -20.11 -3.34 -9.33
N THR A 228 -19.51 -4.51 -9.12
CA THR A 228 -18.22 -4.87 -9.72
C THR A 228 -18.42 -5.37 -11.14
N ARG A 229 -17.62 -4.85 -12.08
CA ARG A 229 -17.59 -5.34 -13.47
C ARG A 229 -16.25 -5.97 -13.77
N VAL A 230 -16.28 -7.23 -14.18
CA VAL A 230 -15.11 -8.02 -14.55
C VAL A 230 -15.25 -8.57 -15.97
N LYS A 231 -14.20 -8.50 -16.79
CA LYS A 231 -14.24 -9.10 -18.15
C LYS A 231 -13.99 -10.61 -18.10
N GLU A 232 -12.96 -11.03 -17.38
CA GLU A 232 -12.61 -12.44 -17.15
C GLU A 232 -12.42 -12.70 -15.66
N SER A 233 -13.09 -13.70 -15.10
CA SER A 233 -13.02 -14.01 -13.67
C SER A 233 -12.80 -15.50 -13.41
N LYS A 234 -11.87 -15.80 -12.51
CA LYS A 234 -11.65 -17.10 -11.88
C LYS A 234 -11.70 -16.91 -10.38
N VAL A 235 -12.82 -17.28 -9.75
CA VAL A 235 -13.03 -17.16 -8.31
C VAL A 235 -13.18 -18.57 -7.75
N GLN A 236 -12.44 -18.86 -6.69
CA GLN A 236 -12.61 -20.09 -5.91
C GLN A 236 -14.05 -20.25 -5.40
N ALA A 237 -14.42 -21.47 -5.03
CA ALA A 237 -15.69 -21.72 -4.38
C ALA A 237 -15.84 -20.92 -3.09
N LEU A 238 -17.00 -20.28 -2.97
CA LEU A 238 -17.43 -19.52 -1.81
C LEU A 238 -18.61 -20.23 -1.17
N ALA A 239 -18.70 -20.16 0.17
CA ALA A 239 -19.83 -20.73 0.88
C ALA A 239 -21.15 -20.03 0.51
N LYS A 240 -22.28 -20.72 0.67
CA LYS A 240 -23.60 -20.14 0.40
C LYS A 240 -23.82 -18.87 1.23
N GLY A 241 -24.17 -17.78 0.57
CA GLY A 241 -24.41 -16.48 1.22
C GLY A 241 -23.15 -15.70 1.60
N GLN A 242 -21.95 -16.24 1.31
CA GLN A 242 -20.69 -15.56 1.58
C GLN A 242 -20.44 -14.38 0.62
N ALA A 243 -20.99 -14.42 -0.59
CA ALA A 243 -20.78 -13.41 -1.62
C ALA A 243 -21.99 -12.49 -1.82
N LYS A 244 -21.75 -11.18 -1.85
CA LYS A 244 -22.71 -10.18 -2.34
C LYS A 244 -22.43 -9.85 -3.80
N LEU A 245 -23.46 -9.89 -4.64
CA LEU A 245 -23.33 -9.81 -6.10
C LEU A 245 -24.26 -8.75 -6.74
N ASP A 246 -24.92 -7.90 -5.96
CA ASP A 246 -25.89 -6.93 -6.48
C ASP A 246 -25.23 -5.99 -7.50
N GLY A 247 -25.80 -5.90 -8.70
CA GLY A 247 -25.24 -5.10 -9.80
C GLY A 247 -23.90 -5.60 -10.36
N SER A 248 -23.42 -6.77 -9.91
CA SER A 248 -22.17 -7.40 -10.33
C SER A 248 -22.36 -8.29 -11.57
N ASN A 249 -21.29 -8.52 -12.33
CA ASN A 249 -21.24 -9.61 -13.32
C ASN A 249 -20.23 -10.72 -12.93
N VAL A 250 -19.72 -10.70 -11.70
CA VAL A 250 -18.79 -11.72 -11.20
C VAL A 250 -19.50 -13.06 -11.09
N LYS A 251 -18.84 -14.11 -11.60
CA LYS A 251 -19.28 -15.49 -11.42
C LYS A 251 -18.48 -16.12 -10.29
N ALA A 252 -19.11 -16.27 -9.12
CA ALA A 252 -18.61 -17.11 -8.05
C ALA A 252 -19.18 -18.51 -8.27
N HIS A 253 -18.33 -19.50 -8.54
CA HIS A 253 -18.70 -20.89 -8.78
C HIS A 253 -18.43 -21.73 -7.54
#